data_AF-A0A380FBP9-F1
#
_entry.id   AF-A0A380FBP9-F1
#
_cell.length_a   1.000
_cell.length_b   1.000
_cell.length_c   1.000
_cell.angle_alpha   90.00
_cell.angle_beta   90.00
_cell.angle_gamma   90.00
#
_symmetry.space_group_name_H-M   'P 1'
#
loop_
_entity.id
_entity.type
_entity.pdbx_description
1 polymer ?
#
loop_
_entity_poly.entity_id
_entity_poly.type
_entity_poly.pdbx_seq_one_letter_code
_entity_poly.pdbx_strand_id
1 'polypeptide(L)'
;MCDRQSFVGSRYPLEDNAYIMMHYDNGAVGRMWTSAVDAGQMDGQRIRIVGSKGSLEWWDSAPNELQYQPQGAPTQILYRGAEYLDDSALQNERLGILHQEGLTEAWVIFT
;
A
#
# COMPACT_ATOMS: atom_id res chain seq x y z
N MET A 1 8.61 18.54 -3.45
CA MET A 1 9.83 18.71 -2.63
C MET A 1 10.36 17.33 -2.28
N CYS A 2 11.67 17.10 -2.34
CA CYS A 2 12.29 15.82 -2.02
C CYS A 2 13.48 16.07 -1.09
N ASP A 3 13.39 15.56 0.14
CA ASP A 3 14.48 15.57 1.12
C ASP A 3 15.09 14.16 1.17
N ARG A 4 16.39 14.05 0.91
CA ARG A 4 17.08 12.78 0.67
C ARG A 4 18.34 12.69 1.50
N GLN A 5 18.60 11.50 2.03
CA GLN A 5 19.71 11.22 2.93
C GLN A 5 20.43 9.94 2.46
N SER A 6 21.75 9.90 2.69
CA SER A 6 22.60 8.73 2.46
C SER A 6 23.31 8.40 3.76
N PHE A 7 22.76 7.49 4.55
CA PHE A 7 23.37 7.05 5.82
C PHE A 7 24.54 6.10 5.57
N VAL A 8 24.45 5.24 4.55
CA VAL A 8 25.52 4.32 4.13
C VAL A 8 26.46 5.05 3.19
N GLY A 9 27.51 5.68 3.75
CA GLY A 9 28.44 6.53 2.99
C GLY A 9 29.09 5.88 1.76
N SER A 10 29.29 4.55 1.76
CA SER A 10 29.86 3.84 0.61
C SER A 10 28.96 3.80 -0.63
N ARG A 11 27.66 4.15 -0.50
CA ARG A 11 26.68 4.18 -1.60
C ARG A 11 26.43 5.59 -2.15
N TYR A 12 26.97 6.63 -1.51
CA TYR A 12 26.82 8.01 -1.98
C TYR A 12 27.32 8.13 -3.44
N PRO A 13 26.61 8.86 -4.34
CA PRO A 13 25.50 9.76 -4.07
C PRO A 13 24.12 9.13 -3.96
N LEU A 14 23.95 7.81 -4.07
CA LEU A 14 22.63 7.17 -3.95
C LEU A 14 22.07 7.34 -2.53
N GLU A 15 20.82 7.77 -2.45
CA GLU A 15 20.06 7.87 -1.21
C GLU A 15 19.61 6.49 -0.72
N ASP A 16 19.52 6.33 0.59
CA ASP A 16 18.94 5.16 1.25
C ASP A 16 17.74 5.52 2.14
N ASN A 17 17.38 6.80 2.21
CA ASN A 17 16.18 7.33 2.82
C ASN A 17 15.74 8.62 2.11
N ALA A 18 14.43 8.78 1.84
CA ALA A 18 13.88 10.01 1.29
C ALA A 18 12.43 10.28 1.70
N TYR A 19 12.12 11.55 1.95
CA TYR A 19 10.76 12.08 2.12
C TYR A 19 10.38 12.95 0.93
N ILE A 20 9.25 12.63 0.31
CA ILE A 20 8.74 13.31 -0.87
C ILE A 20 7.36 13.89 -0.56
N MET A 21 7.20 15.17 -0.87
CA MET A 21 5.90 15.86 -0.86
C MET A 21 5.49 16.18 -2.30
N MET A 22 4.26 15.80 -2.64
CA MET A 22 3.64 15.94 -3.96
C MET A 22 2.38 16.80 -3.86
N HIS A 23 2.16 17.62 -4.88
CA HIS A 23 0.92 18.38 -5.06
C HIS A 23 0.32 17.94 -6.39
N TYR A 24 -0.93 17.48 -6.35
CA TYR A 24 -1.65 17.06 -7.55
C TYR A 24 -2.44 18.24 -8.12
N ASP A 25 -2.67 18.24 -9.44
CA ASP A 25 -3.36 19.33 -10.16
C ASP A 25 -4.79 19.57 -9.65
N ASN A 26 -5.42 18.56 -9.06
CA ASN A 26 -6.75 18.65 -8.46
C ASN A 26 -6.76 19.19 -7.01
N GLY A 27 -5.62 19.64 -6.49
CA GLY A 27 -5.46 20.16 -5.13
C GLY A 27 -5.22 19.09 -4.05
N ALA A 28 -5.21 17.80 -4.39
CA ALA A 28 -4.80 16.77 -3.44
C ALA A 28 -3.31 16.90 -3.10
N VAL A 29 -2.93 16.41 -1.92
CA VAL A 29 -1.53 16.37 -1.45
C VAL A 29 -1.11 14.94 -1.20
N GLY A 30 0.11 14.61 -1.59
CA GLY A 30 0.70 13.30 -1.40
C GLY A 30 1.97 13.39 -0.58
N ARG A 31 2.20 12.36 0.25
CA ARG A 31 3.49 12.12 0.89
C ARG A 31 3.97 10.72 0.53
N MET A 32 5.26 10.59 0.24
CA MET A 32 5.92 9.30 0.06
C MET A 32 7.15 9.28 0.94
N TRP A 33 7.33 8.17 1.64
CA TRP A 33 8.56 7.85 2.35
C TRP A 33 9.11 6.57 1.75
N THR A 34 10.39 6.59 1.38
CA THR A 34 11.12 5.42 0.93
C THR A 34 12.38 5.28 1.76
N SER A 35 12.66 4.07 2.24
CA SER A 35 13.82 3.81 3.08
C SER A 35 14.28 2.37 2.89
N ALA A 36 15.60 2.20 2.78
CA ALA A 36 16.29 0.91 2.91
C ALA A 36 17.01 0.79 4.28
N VAL A 37 16.79 1.76 5.17
CA VAL A 37 17.41 1.88 6.49
C VAL A 37 16.36 2.03 7.60
N ASP A 38 15.13 1.57 7.36
CA ASP A 38 14.07 1.48 8.36
C ASP A 38 14.31 0.27 9.28
N ALA A 39 15.23 0.44 10.23
CA ALA A 39 15.73 -0.65 11.06
C ALA A 39 14.60 -1.31 11.88
N GLY A 40 14.47 -2.63 11.74
CA GLY A 40 13.45 -3.44 12.42
C GLY A 40 12.20 -3.72 11.58
N GLN A 41 12.06 -3.05 10.43
CA GLN A 41 10.97 -3.29 9.49
C GLN A 41 11.34 -4.41 8.51
N MET A 42 10.53 -5.47 8.45
CA MET A 42 10.73 -6.62 7.56
C MET A 42 10.30 -6.30 6.12
N ASP A 43 9.20 -5.58 6.02
CA ASP A 43 8.50 -5.11 4.84
C ASP A 43 7.59 -3.95 5.29
N GLY A 44 7.27 -3.01 4.40
CA GLY A 44 6.67 -1.75 4.84
C GLY A 44 5.89 -1.03 3.76
N GLN A 45 5.54 -1.72 2.68
CA GLN A 45 4.82 -1.08 1.59
C GLN A 45 3.38 -0.88 2.04
N ARG A 46 3.04 0.39 2.30
CA ARG A 46 1.69 0.80 2.67
C ARG A 46 1.22 1.93 1.77
N ILE A 47 -0.05 1.86 1.39
CA ILE A 47 -0.73 2.96 0.71
C ILE A 47 -1.98 3.32 1.49
N ARG A 48 -2.15 4.62 1.74
CA ARG A 48 -3.36 5.17 2.35
C ARG A 48 -3.90 6.29 1.48
N ILE A 49 -5.17 6.16 1.12
CA ILE A 49 -5.92 7.18 0.37
C ILE A 49 -6.95 7.78 1.32
N VAL A 50 -6.89 9.10 1.51
CA VAL A 50 -7.81 9.83 2.38
C VAL A 50 -8.68 10.74 1.51
N GLY A 51 -9.99 10.51 1.53
CA GLY A 51 -10.98 11.31 0.83
C GLY A 51 -11.94 12.03 1.79
N SER A 52 -12.84 12.82 1.23
CA SER A 52 -13.82 13.60 2.01
C SER A 52 -14.88 12.76 2.74
N LYS A 53 -15.06 11.49 2.35
CA LYS A 53 -16.07 10.58 2.91
C LYS A 53 -15.49 9.42 3.73
N GLY A 54 -14.18 9.26 3.74
CA GLY A 54 -13.52 8.12 4.36
C GLY A 54 -12.13 7.87 3.80
N SER A 55 -11.49 6.81 4.28
CA SER A 55 -10.15 6.40 3.85
C SER A 55 -10.08 4.93 3.48
N LEU A 56 -9.12 4.58 2.63
CA LEU A 56 -8.70 3.22 2.34
C LEU A 56 -7.22 3.05 2.72
N GLU A 57 -6.85 1.93 3.29
CA GLU A 57 -5.46 1.59 3.61
C GLU A 57 -5.16 0.12 3.29
N TRP A 58 -4.04 -0.13 2.62
CA TRP A 58 -3.54 -1.46 2.28
C TRP A 58 -2.07 -1.59 2.68
N TRP A 59 -1.68 -2.80 3.08
CA TRP A 59 -0.34 -3.16 3.54
C TRP A 59 0.09 -4.49 2.92
N ASP A 60 1.27 -4.53 2.32
CA ASP A 60 1.79 -5.72 1.64
C ASP A 60 1.97 -6.95 2.53
N SER A 61 2.28 -6.78 3.82
CA SER A 61 2.37 -7.90 4.78
C SER A 61 1.03 -8.54 5.14
N ALA A 62 -0.07 -7.84 4.89
CA ALA A 62 -1.44 -8.33 5.06
C ALA A 62 -2.19 -8.17 3.73
N PRO A 63 -1.72 -8.80 2.63
CA PRO A 63 -2.11 -8.43 1.28
C PRO A 63 -3.57 -8.78 0.97
N ASN A 64 -4.14 -9.72 1.74
CA ASN A 64 -5.52 -10.19 1.62
C ASN A 64 -6.55 -9.28 2.32
N GLU A 65 -6.11 -8.20 2.96
CA GLU A 65 -6.95 -7.28 3.73
C GLU A 65 -6.85 -5.85 3.17
N LEU A 66 -8.00 -5.19 3.02
CA LEU A 66 -8.10 -3.77 2.69
C LEU A 66 -8.95 -3.08 3.76
N GLN A 67 -8.37 -2.12 4.47
CA GLN A 67 -9.08 -1.42 5.53
C GLN A 67 -9.87 -0.24 4.95
N TYR A 68 -11.20 -0.27 5.11
CA TYR A 68 -12.11 0.81 4.74
C TYR A 68 -12.62 1.56 5.97
N GLN A 69 -12.44 2.87 5.99
CA GLN A 69 -12.74 3.75 7.13
C GLN A 69 -13.71 4.86 6.71
N PRO A 70 -15.02 4.56 6.61
CA PRO A 70 -16.02 5.58 6.34
C PRO A 70 -16.12 6.60 7.47
N GLN A 71 -16.25 7.88 7.12
CA GLN A 71 -16.41 8.94 8.11
C GLN A 71 -17.74 8.76 8.88
N GLY A 72 -17.67 8.73 10.20
CA GLY A 72 -18.87 8.61 11.06
C GLY A 72 -19.43 7.18 11.19
N ALA A 73 -18.72 6.17 10.71
CA ALA A 73 -19.10 4.76 10.84
C ALA A 73 -17.90 3.90 11.29
N PRO A 74 -18.13 2.68 11.77
CA PRO A 74 -17.05 1.78 12.15
C PRO A 74 -16.11 1.45 10.99
N THR A 75 -14.84 1.24 11.32
CA THR A 75 -13.85 0.67 10.40
C THR A 75 -14.30 -0.73 9.94
N GLN A 76 -14.08 -1.00 8.65
CA GLN A 76 -14.37 -2.26 7.99
C GLN A 76 -13.07 -2.85 7.46
N ILE A 77 -12.96 -4.17 7.50
CA ILE A 77 -11.91 -4.92 6.80
C ILE A 77 -12.57 -5.63 5.63
N LEU A 78 -12.11 -5.31 4.42
CA LEU A 78 -12.52 -5.96 3.19
C LEU A 78 -11.52 -7.08 2.90
N TYR A 79 -12.01 -8.29 2.71
CA TYR A 79 -11.21 -9.49 2.51
C TYR A 79 -11.21 -9.89 1.03
N ARG A 80 -10.03 -10.20 0.50
CA ARG A 80 -9.84 -10.73 -0.86
C ARG A 80 -10.79 -11.91 -1.14
N GLY A 81 -11.40 -11.93 -2.31
CA GLY A 81 -12.29 -13.02 -2.74
C GLY A 81 -13.70 -12.98 -2.13
N ALA A 82 -14.06 -11.95 -1.38
CA ALA A 82 -15.41 -11.79 -0.86
C ALA A 82 -16.40 -11.28 -1.92
N GLU A 83 -17.64 -11.78 -1.87
CA GLU A 83 -18.70 -11.47 -2.85
C GLU A 83 -19.13 -10.00 -2.89
N TYR A 84 -18.83 -9.22 -1.85
CA TYR A 84 -19.14 -7.79 -1.82
C TYR A 84 -18.13 -6.92 -2.58
N LEU A 85 -17.02 -7.51 -3.06
CA LEU A 85 -16.03 -6.80 -3.86
C LEU A 85 -16.53 -6.61 -5.30
N ASP A 86 -15.97 -5.61 -5.97
CA ASP A 86 -16.22 -5.39 -7.39
C ASP A 86 -15.72 -6.57 -8.24
N ASP A 87 -16.43 -6.88 -9.34
CA ASP A 87 -16.07 -7.98 -10.25
C ASP A 87 -14.61 -7.91 -10.69
N SER A 88 -14.06 -6.72 -10.92
CA SER A 88 -12.66 -6.54 -11.32
C SER A 88 -11.65 -7.04 -10.27
N ALA A 89 -12.01 -6.97 -8.98
CA ALA A 89 -11.18 -7.47 -7.88
C ALA A 89 -11.25 -9.00 -7.75
N LEU A 90 -12.27 -9.65 -8.34
CA LEU A 90 -12.50 -11.09 -8.27
C LEU A 90 -11.94 -11.86 -9.48
N GLN A 91 -11.60 -11.17 -10.57
CA GLN A 91 -11.14 -11.80 -11.83
C GLN A 91 -9.90 -12.70 -11.67
N ASN A 92 -9.06 -12.41 -10.69
CA ASN A 92 -7.80 -13.13 -10.45
C ASN A 92 -7.82 -13.98 -9.18
N GLU A 93 -8.99 -14.19 -8.57
CA GLU A 93 -9.16 -15.05 -7.40
C GLU A 93 -8.91 -16.52 -7.79
N ARG A 94 -8.08 -17.24 -7.03
CA ARG A 94 -7.67 -18.63 -7.36
C ARG A 94 -7.91 -19.65 -6.25
N LEU A 95 -8.04 -19.25 -4.99
CA LEU A 95 -8.01 -20.17 -3.84
C LEU A 95 -9.28 -20.13 -2.98
N GLY A 96 -10.18 -19.18 -3.19
CA GLY A 96 -11.30 -18.85 -2.32
C GLY A 96 -10.90 -17.96 -1.13
N ILE A 97 -11.91 -17.28 -0.55
CA ILE A 97 -11.78 -16.27 0.52
C ILE A 97 -11.03 -16.74 1.78
N LEU A 98 -11.11 -18.03 2.13
CA LEU A 98 -10.51 -18.57 3.36
C LEU A 98 -9.02 -18.91 3.22
N HIS A 99 -8.53 -19.03 1.99
CA HIS A 99 -7.15 -19.36 1.71
C HIS A 99 -6.35 -18.08 1.47
N GLN A 100 -5.08 -18.10 1.88
CA GLN A 100 -4.20 -16.96 1.69
C GLN A 100 -3.57 -17.02 0.29
N GLU A 101 -3.69 -15.92 -0.44
CA GLU A 101 -2.82 -15.66 -1.60
C GLU A 101 -1.70 -14.72 -1.17
N GLY A 102 -0.57 -14.81 -1.84
CA GLY A 102 0.60 -14.00 -1.56
C GLY A 102 1.19 -13.37 -2.82
N LEU A 103 2.46 -12.97 -2.70
CA LEU A 103 3.18 -12.33 -3.78
C LEU A 103 3.25 -13.22 -5.03
N THR A 104 3.39 -14.54 -4.87
CA THR A 104 3.41 -15.49 -6.00
C THR A 104 2.16 -15.37 -6.87
N GLU A 105 0.97 -15.36 -6.26
CA GLU A 105 -0.29 -15.23 -7.00
C GLU A 105 -0.41 -13.87 -7.69
N ALA A 106 0.07 -12.80 -7.06
CA ALA A 106 0.07 -11.46 -7.66
C ALA A 106 0.95 -11.37 -8.93
N TRP A 107 2.08 -12.09 -8.97
CA TRP A 107 3.02 -12.03 -10.11
C TRP A 107 2.60 -12.87 -11.32
N VAL A 108 1.81 -13.93 -11.12
CA VAL A 108 1.33 -14.81 -12.23
C VAL A 108 0.13 -14.23 -12.98
N ILE A 109 -0.32 -13.01 -12.65
CA ILE A 109 -1.37 -12.30 -13.38
C ILE A 109 -0.84 -11.72 -14.71
N PHE A 110 0.48 -11.55 -14.85
CA PHE A 110 1.13 -10.96 -16.02
C PHE A 110 1.73 -11.98 -17.01
N THR A 111 1.45 -13.27 -16.83
CA THR A 111 1.89 -14.36 -17.71
C THR A 111 0.71 -14.98 -18.43
#